data_AF-A0A1H8KIU2-F1
#
_entry.id   AF-A0A1H8KIU2-F1
#
_cell.length_a   1.000
_cell.length_b   1.000
_cell.length_c   1.000
_cell.angle_alpha   90.00
_cell.angle_beta   90.00
_cell.angle_gamma   90.00
#
_symmetry.space_group_name_H-M   'P 1'
#
loop_
_entity.id
_entity.type
_entity.pdbx_description
1 polymer ?
#
loop_
_entity_poly.entity_id
_entity_poly.type
_entity_poly.pdbx_seq_one_letter_code
_entity_poly.pdbx_strand_id
1 'polypeptide(L)'
;MKLWDAFMIGAVVAGTALLVTVPPSAAQDRIEVPLPDISALDDEAATELARRIGEADVITSNCTAHEISGGEWTLLAGTGDLLAEKLQMEPAEYDRNFNAPAYSLLDDPEACDRIGPQVAPLIAELVAMGGATEPDLPEPDPADPDQAATADQPDGAADEGNAETEAD
;
A
#
# COMPACT_ATOMS: atom_id res chain seq x y z
N MET A 1 33.02 49.55 38.30
CA MET A 1 33.77 48.37 37.81
C MET A 1 32.91 47.85 36.64
N LYS A 2 33.30 47.87 35.34
CA LYS A 2 34.48 47.26 34.69
C LYS A 2 34.65 45.80 35.17
N LEU A 3 34.80 44.76 34.35
CA LEU A 3 35.02 44.59 32.90
C LEU A 3 33.77 43.93 32.26
N TRP A 4 33.46 43.98 30.96
CA TRP A 4 33.95 44.72 29.77
C TRP A 4 32.78 44.85 28.76
N ASP A 5 32.92 45.74 27.78
CA ASP A 5 32.19 45.75 26.49
C ASP A 5 33.16 45.36 25.36
N ALA A 6 32.60 45.00 24.20
CA ALA A 6 33.24 44.81 22.89
C ALA A 6 34.14 43.57 22.69
N PHE A 7 33.66 42.63 21.86
CA PHE A 7 34.25 42.28 20.56
C PHE A 7 33.09 41.72 19.70
N MET A 8 32.52 42.46 18.74
CA MET A 8 33.03 42.80 17.40
C MET A 8 32.75 41.73 16.34
N ILE A 9 32.24 42.24 15.21
CA ILE A 9 32.26 41.66 13.86
C ILE A 9 31.33 40.47 13.60
N GLY A 10 30.37 40.73 12.73
CA GLY A 10 29.43 39.75 12.24
C GLY A 10 30.03 38.70 11.32
N ALA A 11 29.31 37.58 11.28
CA ALA A 11 29.33 36.64 10.17
C ALA A 11 27.90 36.57 9.64
N VAL A 12 27.62 37.27 8.53
CA VAL A 12 26.47 36.90 7.68
C VAL A 12 26.89 35.59 7.04
N VAL A 13 26.51 34.48 7.67
CA VAL A 13 26.60 33.16 7.03
C VAL A 13 25.60 33.19 5.90
N ALA A 14 26.10 33.34 4.68
CA ALA A 14 25.32 33.15 3.48
C ALA A 14 24.79 31.71 3.51
N GLY A 15 23.51 31.56 3.86
CA GLY A 15 22.82 30.29 3.81
C GLY A 15 22.69 29.88 2.35
N THR A 16 23.65 29.10 1.85
CA THR A 16 23.56 28.46 0.54
C THR A 16 22.30 27.60 0.57
N ALA A 17 21.26 28.04 -0.14
CA ALA A 17 20.04 27.28 -0.27
C ALA A 17 20.37 25.99 -1.03
N LEU A 18 20.61 24.91 -0.30
CA LEU A 18 20.66 23.57 -0.86
C LEU A 18 19.25 23.27 -1.36
N LEU A 19 19.02 23.52 -2.64
CA LEU A 19 17.88 22.99 -3.36
C LEU A 19 18.07 21.48 -3.41
N VAL A 20 17.62 20.81 -2.35
CA VAL A 20 17.39 19.37 -2.38
C VAL A 20 16.29 19.16 -3.40
N THR A 21 16.70 18.88 -4.64
CA THR A 21 15.83 18.33 -5.66
C THR A 21 15.43 16.95 -5.17
N VAL A 22 14.36 16.90 -4.38
CA VAL A 22 13.67 15.64 -4.09
C VAL A 22 13.32 15.07 -5.47
N PRO A 23 13.83 13.88 -5.86
CA PRO A 23 13.42 13.28 -7.10
C PRO A 23 11.89 13.17 -7.08
N PRO A 24 11.19 13.37 -8.21
CA PRO A 24 9.77 13.05 -8.24
C PRO A 24 9.67 11.60 -7.77
N SER A 25 8.96 11.36 -6.66
CA SER A 25 8.65 10.00 -6.25
C SER A 25 8.04 9.34 -7.47
N ALA A 26 8.64 8.25 -7.96
CA ALA A 26 7.93 7.36 -8.86
C ALA A 26 6.57 7.13 -8.20
N ALA A 27 5.49 7.35 -8.95
CA ALA A 27 4.18 6.96 -8.47
C ALA A 27 4.34 5.49 -8.09
N GLN A 28 4.13 5.16 -6.82
CA GLN A 28 4.08 3.76 -6.43
C GLN A 28 2.86 3.23 -7.16
N ASP A 29 3.09 2.53 -8.27
CA ASP A 29 2.03 1.98 -9.09
C ASP A 29 1.18 1.13 -8.17
N ARG A 30 -0.04 1.60 -7.93
CA ARG A 30 -0.95 0.88 -7.04
C ARG A 30 -1.26 -0.40 -7.77
N ILE A 31 -1.02 -1.51 -7.10
CA ILE A 31 -1.39 -2.83 -7.62
C ILE A 31 -2.91 -2.85 -7.67
N GLU A 32 -3.49 -2.51 -8.82
CA GLU A 32 -4.92 -2.64 -9.09
C GLU A 32 -5.21 -4.09 -9.47
N VAL A 33 -6.25 -4.68 -8.88
CA VAL A 33 -6.67 -6.06 -9.16
C VAL A 33 -8.18 -6.11 -9.41
N PRO A 34 -8.68 -7.02 -10.25
CA PRO A 34 -10.09 -7.35 -10.33
C PRO A 34 -10.70 -7.61 -8.94
N LEU A 35 -11.84 -6.97 -8.65
CA LEU A 35 -12.59 -7.12 -7.41
C LEU A 35 -13.78 -8.08 -7.57
N PRO A 36 -14.23 -8.75 -6.49
CA PRO A 36 -15.32 -9.73 -6.55
C PRO A 36 -16.69 -9.10 -6.85
N ASP A 37 -17.55 -9.84 -7.56
CA ASP A 37 -18.96 -9.51 -7.70
C ASP A 37 -19.74 -9.87 -6.43
N ILE A 38 -19.89 -8.89 -5.54
CA ILE A 38 -20.68 -9.01 -4.30
C ILE A 38 -22.17 -8.70 -4.50
N SER A 39 -22.65 -8.49 -5.73
CA SER A 39 -24.05 -8.09 -6.00
C SER A 39 -25.05 -9.11 -5.49
N ALA A 40 -24.71 -10.40 -5.55
CA ALA A 40 -25.53 -11.53 -5.13
C ALA A 40 -25.62 -11.75 -3.61
N LEU A 41 -24.77 -11.10 -2.79
CA LEU A 41 -24.85 -11.19 -1.33
C LEU A 41 -26.11 -10.49 -0.81
N ASP A 42 -26.67 -10.96 0.31
CA ASP A 42 -27.60 -10.18 1.13
C ASP A 42 -26.85 -9.38 2.21
N ASP A 43 -27.56 -8.54 2.96
CA ASP A 43 -26.97 -7.65 3.96
C ASP A 43 -26.31 -8.43 5.12
N GLU A 44 -26.82 -9.62 5.45
CA GLU A 44 -26.26 -10.49 6.50
C GLU A 44 -24.93 -11.10 6.04
N ALA A 45 -24.89 -11.65 4.83
CA ALA A 45 -23.66 -12.18 4.23
C ALA A 45 -22.62 -11.08 3.96
N ALA A 46 -23.05 -9.89 3.55
CA ALA A 46 -22.16 -8.74 3.37
C ALA A 46 -21.57 -8.23 4.69
N THR A 47 -22.39 -8.16 5.76
CA THR A 47 -21.93 -7.79 7.12
C THR A 47 -20.91 -8.81 7.66
N GLU A 48 -21.16 -10.10 7.47
CA GLU A 48 -20.24 -11.16 7.87
C GLU A 48 -18.94 -11.15 7.06
N LEU A 49 -19.00 -10.89 5.75
CA LEU A 49 -17.81 -10.75 4.92
C LEU A 49 -16.96 -9.52 5.32
N ALA A 50 -17.61 -8.38 5.62
CA ALA A 50 -16.93 -7.18 6.11
C ALA A 50 -16.21 -7.43 7.44
N ARG A 51 -16.85 -8.15 8.39
CA ARG A 51 -16.22 -8.60 9.64
C ARG A 51 -14.99 -9.45 9.36
N ARG A 52 -15.11 -10.48 8.50
CA ARG A 52 -14.00 -11.38 8.14
C ARG A 52 -12.83 -10.66 7.48
N ILE A 53 -13.09 -9.65 6.65
CA ILE A 53 -12.05 -8.83 6.02
C ILE A 53 -11.33 -7.94 7.04
N GLY A 54 -12.06 -7.27 7.94
CA GLY A 54 -11.45 -6.47 9.01
C GLY A 54 -10.57 -7.31 9.95
N GLU A 55 -11.01 -8.53 10.27
CA GLU A 55 -10.21 -9.50 11.04
C GLU A 55 -8.97 -9.97 10.26
N ALA A 56 -9.10 -10.21 8.94
CA ALA A 56 -7.98 -10.58 8.10
C ALA A 56 -6.93 -9.46 8.01
N ASP A 57 -7.31 -8.21 7.79
CA ASP A 57 -6.37 -7.06 7.70
C ASP A 57 -5.52 -6.91 8.98
N VAL A 58 -6.17 -7.00 10.16
CA VAL A 58 -5.45 -6.95 11.45
C VAL A 58 -4.49 -8.13 11.60
N ILE A 59 -4.91 -9.34 11.22
CA ILE A 59 -4.09 -10.55 11.35
C ILE A 59 -2.91 -10.53 10.37
N THR A 60 -3.12 -10.22 9.09
CA THR A 60 -2.05 -10.18 8.08
C THR A 60 -1.05 -9.07 8.34
N SER A 61 -1.49 -7.96 8.95
CA SER A 61 -0.63 -6.84 9.32
C SER A 61 0.22 -7.07 10.57
N ASN A 62 -0.10 -8.06 11.42
CA ASN A 62 0.54 -8.28 12.72
C ASN A 62 1.11 -9.70 12.95
N CYS A 63 0.66 -10.70 12.19
CA CYS A 63 1.07 -12.09 12.33
C CYS A 63 1.94 -12.52 11.14
N THR A 64 3.28 -12.44 11.26
CA THR A 64 4.23 -12.71 10.14
C THR A 64 4.13 -14.11 9.50
N ALA A 65 3.54 -15.09 10.19
CA ALA A 65 3.24 -16.41 9.62
C ALA A 65 2.08 -16.42 8.59
N HIS A 66 1.37 -15.30 8.46
CA HIS A 66 0.18 -15.10 7.63
C HIS A 66 0.29 -13.82 6.79
N GLU A 67 1.51 -13.42 6.41
CA GLU A 67 1.73 -12.34 5.44
C GLU A 67 1.08 -12.69 4.09
N ILE A 68 0.57 -11.66 3.41
CA ILE A 68 -0.07 -11.75 2.10
C ILE A 68 0.65 -10.84 1.09
N SER A 69 0.51 -11.14 -0.19
CA SER A 69 1.03 -10.31 -1.27
C SER A 69 0.30 -8.96 -1.37
N GLY A 70 0.92 -7.99 -2.06
CA GLY A 70 0.30 -6.68 -2.28
C GLY A 70 -1.02 -6.75 -3.05
N GLY A 71 -1.16 -7.67 -4.00
CA GLY A 71 -2.40 -7.88 -4.74
C GLY A 71 -3.51 -8.57 -3.93
N GLU A 72 -3.15 -9.49 -3.03
CA GLU A 72 -4.09 -10.03 -2.03
C GLU A 72 -4.56 -8.95 -1.05
N TRP A 73 -3.66 -8.04 -0.64
CA TRP A 73 -4.05 -6.91 0.21
C TRP A 73 -4.98 -5.93 -0.53
N THR A 74 -4.68 -5.58 -1.80
CA THR A 74 -5.62 -4.78 -2.63
C THR A 74 -6.97 -5.47 -2.75
N LEU A 75 -7.00 -6.78 -2.98
CA LEU A 75 -8.25 -7.55 -3.10
C LEU A 75 -9.10 -7.45 -1.82
N LEU A 76 -8.48 -7.62 -0.64
CA LEU A 76 -9.18 -7.46 0.64
C LEU A 76 -9.68 -6.01 0.84
N ALA A 77 -8.80 -5.02 0.66
CA ALA A 77 -9.12 -3.61 0.87
C ALA A 77 -10.23 -3.10 -0.06
N GLY A 78 -10.10 -3.34 -1.37
CA GLY A 78 -11.11 -2.95 -2.36
C GLY A 78 -12.43 -3.70 -2.19
N THR A 79 -12.42 -4.94 -1.70
CA THR A 79 -13.66 -5.64 -1.34
C THR A 79 -14.33 -4.99 -0.12
N GLY A 80 -13.55 -4.47 0.84
CA GLY A 80 -14.06 -3.68 1.95
C GLY A 80 -14.79 -2.41 1.49
N ASP A 81 -14.22 -1.68 0.53
CA ASP A 81 -14.87 -0.49 -0.07
C ASP A 81 -16.19 -0.85 -0.78
N LEU A 82 -16.21 -1.95 -1.56
CA LEU A 82 -17.45 -2.44 -2.19
C LEU A 82 -18.52 -2.81 -1.15
N LEU A 83 -18.13 -3.42 -0.03
CA LEU A 83 -19.05 -3.77 1.05
C LEU A 83 -19.60 -2.55 1.78
N ALA A 84 -18.79 -1.50 1.97
CA ALA A 84 -19.26 -0.22 2.50
C ALA A 84 -20.33 0.41 1.59
N GLU A 85 -20.10 0.43 0.27
CA GLU A 85 -21.10 0.91 -0.71
C GLU A 85 -22.39 0.07 -0.67
N LYS A 86 -22.26 -1.26 -0.71
CA LYS A 86 -23.41 -2.19 -0.69
C LYS A 86 -24.26 -2.03 0.57
N LEU A 87 -23.64 -1.92 1.74
CA LEU A 87 -24.30 -1.72 3.03
C LEU A 87 -24.76 -0.26 3.25
N GLN A 88 -24.52 0.63 2.28
CA GLN A 88 -24.84 2.07 2.33
C GLN A 88 -24.20 2.80 3.52
N MET A 89 -23.00 2.37 3.92
CA MET A 89 -22.25 2.92 5.05
C MET A 89 -21.22 3.95 4.58
N GLU A 90 -21.17 5.09 5.27
CA GLU A 90 -20.06 6.04 5.11
C GLU A 90 -18.73 5.40 5.60
N PRO A 91 -17.55 5.79 5.08
CA PRO A 91 -16.27 5.18 5.45
C PRO A 91 -16.00 5.20 6.96
N ALA A 92 -16.38 6.28 7.66
CA ALA A 92 -16.24 6.39 9.10
C ALA A 92 -17.23 5.50 9.88
N GLU A 93 -18.33 5.06 9.27
CA GLU A 93 -19.25 4.08 9.85
C GLU A 93 -18.76 2.65 9.63
N TYR A 94 -18.28 2.34 8.42
CA TYR A 94 -17.62 1.06 8.13
C TYR A 94 -16.43 0.82 9.09
N ASP A 95 -15.58 1.82 9.27
CA ASP A 95 -14.45 1.77 10.22
C ASP A 95 -14.91 1.43 11.66
N ARG A 96 -15.91 2.14 12.19
CA ARG A 96 -16.44 1.89 13.54
C ARG A 96 -17.11 0.53 13.70
N ASN A 97 -17.70 -0.01 12.63
CA ASN A 97 -18.48 -1.24 12.68
C ASN A 97 -17.63 -2.50 12.44
N PHE A 98 -16.55 -2.40 11.66
CA PHE A 98 -15.75 -3.55 11.22
C PHE A 98 -14.25 -3.41 11.54
N ASN A 99 -13.59 -2.34 11.06
CA ASN A 99 -12.14 -2.21 11.17
C ASN A 99 -11.68 -1.96 12.62
N ALA A 100 -12.20 -0.92 13.27
CA ALA A 100 -11.82 -0.55 14.63
C ALA A 100 -12.10 -1.66 15.67
N PRO A 101 -13.24 -2.40 15.61
CA PRO A 101 -13.45 -3.56 16.48
C PRO A 101 -12.46 -4.71 16.25
N ALA A 102 -11.99 -4.94 15.02
CA ALA A 102 -11.06 -6.03 14.71
C ALA A 102 -9.71 -5.89 15.45
N TYR A 103 -9.27 -4.67 15.78
CA TYR A 103 -8.05 -4.45 16.59
C TYR A 103 -8.11 -5.10 17.98
N SER A 104 -9.30 -5.45 18.51
CA SER A 104 -9.42 -6.23 19.75
C SER A 104 -8.83 -7.64 19.65
N LEU A 105 -8.59 -8.17 18.44
CA LEU A 105 -7.83 -9.40 18.24
C LEU A 105 -6.40 -9.31 18.78
N LEU A 106 -5.80 -8.11 18.86
CA LEU A 106 -4.46 -7.91 19.39
C LEU A 106 -4.37 -8.10 20.92
N ASP A 107 -5.51 -8.08 21.62
CA ASP A 107 -5.59 -8.42 23.05
C ASP A 107 -5.62 -9.95 23.31
N ASP A 108 -5.84 -10.76 22.26
CA ASP A 108 -5.90 -12.22 22.34
C ASP A 108 -4.62 -12.88 21.76
N PRO A 109 -3.75 -13.48 22.60
CA PRO A 109 -2.53 -14.12 22.13
C PRO A 109 -2.75 -15.35 21.25
N GLU A 110 -3.97 -15.92 21.21
CA GLU A 110 -4.33 -17.05 20.34
C GLU A 110 -4.95 -16.59 19.00
N ALA A 111 -5.09 -15.28 18.75
CA ALA A 111 -5.76 -14.77 17.56
C ALA A 111 -5.04 -15.14 16.25
N CYS A 112 -3.70 -15.04 16.20
CA CYS A 112 -2.91 -15.45 15.03
C CYS A 112 -3.17 -16.92 14.67
N ASP A 113 -3.05 -17.84 15.64
CA ASP A 113 -3.21 -19.28 15.43
C ASP A 113 -4.66 -19.66 15.03
N ARG A 114 -5.65 -18.92 15.51
CA ARG A 114 -7.07 -19.22 15.28
C ARG A 114 -7.63 -18.58 14.00
N ILE A 115 -7.22 -17.36 13.67
CA ILE A 115 -7.76 -16.58 12.55
C ILE A 115 -6.84 -16.61 11.33
N GLY A 116 -5.52 -16.61 11.51
CA GLY A 116 -4.53 -16.65 10.43
C GLY A 116 -4.75 -17.77 9.40
N PRO A 117 -5.02 -19.03 9.81
CA PRO A 117 -5.35 -20.10 8.87
C PRO A 117 -6.63 -19.89 8.03
N GLN A 118 -7.45 -18.89 8.35
CA GLN A 118 -8.70 -18.57 7.64
C GLN A 118 -8.52 -17.50 6.55
N VAL A 119 -7.39 -16.80 6.52
CA VAL A 119 -7.09 -15.73 5.54
C VAL A 119 -7.01 -16.27 4.11
N ALA A 120 -6.21 -17.32 3.87
CA ALA A 120 -6.09 -17.89 2.52
C ALA A 120 -7.42 -18.49 1.98
N PRO A 121 -8.25 -19.18 2.80
CA PRO A 121 -9.62 -19.52 2.42
C PRO A 121 -10.51 -18.32 2.07
N LEU A 122 -10.42 -17.20 2.81
CA LEU A 122 -11.15 -15.97 2.49
C LEU A 122 -10.71 -15.39 1.13
N ILE A 123 -9.40 -15.29 0.87
CA ILE A 123 -8.86 -14.83 -0.42
C ILE A 123 -9.36 -15.72 -1.56
N ALA A 124 -9.33 -17.05 -1.40
CA ALA A 124 -9.83 -17.98 -2.39
C ALA A 124 -11.35 -17.84 -2.64
N GLU A 125 -12.13 -17.47 -1.63
CA GLU A 125 -13.56 -17.15 -1.75
C GLU A 125 -13.78 -15.85 -2.55
N LEU A 126 -12.99 -14.80 -2.30
CA LEU A 126 -13.04 -13.55 -3.09
C LEU A 126 -12.67 -13.80 -4.56
N VAL A 127 -11.64 -14.62 -4.82
CA VAL A 127 -11.28 -15.03 -6.18
C VAL A 127 -12.39 -15.86 -6.84
N ALA A 128 -13.05 -16.76 -6.10
CA ALA A 128 -14.19 -17.52 -6.61
C ALA A 128 -15.43 -16.65 -6.93
N MET A 129 -15.54 -15.46 -6.31
CA MET A 129 -16.54 -14.43 -6.65
C MET A 129 -16.12 -13.52 -7.82
N GLY A 130 -15.02 -13.82 -8.51
CA GLY A 130 -14.56 -13.09 -9.70
C GLY A 130 -13.49 -12.04 -9.44
N GLY A 131 -12.98 -11.92 -8.21
CA GLY A 131 -11.78 -11.14 -7.93
C GLY A 131 -10.50 -11.86 -8.40
N ALA A 132 -9.37 -11.15 -8.34
CA ALA A 132 -8.05 -11.74 -8.57
C ALA A 132 -6.99 -11.12 -7.63
N THR A 133 -5.83 -11.78 -7.54
CA THR A 133 -4.68 -11.34 -6.72
C THR A 133 -3.54 -10.79 -7.57
N GLU A 134 -3.71 -10.80 -8.90
CA GLU A 134 -2.76 -10.27 -9.88
C GLU A 134 -3.48 -9.20 -10.73
N PRO A 135 -2.78 -8.14 -11.17
CA PRO A 135 -3.36 -7.14 -12.06
C PRO A 135 -3.79 -7.71 -13.42
N ASP A 136 -4.98 -7.32 -13.88
CA ASP A 136 -5.43 -7.56 -15.27
C ASP A 136 -4.91 -6.41 -16.17
N LEU A 137 -3.59 -6.35 -16.33
CA LEU A 137 -2.94 -5.38 -17.20
C LEU A 137 -3.01 -5.87 -18.66
N PRO A 138 -3.41 -5.01 -19.62
CA PRO A 138 -3.26 -5.35 -21.04
C PRO A 138 -1.78 -5.57 -21.37
N GLU A 139 -1.50 -6.50 -22.30
CA GLU A 139 -0.13 -6.66 -22.82
C GLU A 139 0.38 -5.30 -23.35
N PRO A 140 1.61 -4.88 -22.99
CA PRO A 140 2.11 -3.56 -23.35
C PRO A 140 2.16 -3.38 -24.87
N ASP A 141 1.61 -2.28 -25.37
CA ASP A 141 1.57 -2.02 -26.81
C ASP A 141 3.00 -1.79 -27.33
N PRO A 142 3.55 -2.66 -28.20
CA PRO A 142 4.91 -2.48 -28.72
C PRO A 142 5.04 -1.26 -29.66
N ALA A 143 3.94 -0.59 -30.00
CA ALA A 143 3.95 0.70 -30.70
C ALA A 143 4.07 1.92 -29.76
N ASP A 144 3.92 1.74 -28.44
CA ASP A 144 4.10 2.81 -27.45
C ASP A 144 5.53 2.76 -26.85
N PRO A 145 6.42 3.71 -27.21
CA PRO A 145 7.80 3.70 -26.75
C PRO A 145 7.94 3.93 -25.23
N ASP A 146 6.94 4.54 -24.58
CA ASP A 146 6.97 4.81 -23.15
C ASP A 146 6.63 3.54 -22.33
N GLN A 147 5.86 2.61 -22.92
CA GLN A 147 5.58 1.28 -22.34
C GLN A 147 6.64 0.23 -22.71
N ALA A 148 7.27 0.33 -23.88
CA ALA A 148 8.33 -0.58 -24.29
C ALA A 148 9.60 -0.48 -23.43
N ALA A 149 9.85 0.67 -22.79
CA ALA A 149 11.06 0.94 -22.01
C ALA A 149 11.07 0.30 -20.59
N THR A 150 9.92 -0.15 -20.09
CA THR A 150 9.78 -0.74 -18.74
C THR A 150 9.95 -2.26 -18.74
N ALA A 151 9.77 -2.93 -19.88
CA ALA A 151 9.83 -4.39 -20.00
C ALA A 151 11.25 -5.00 -20.06
N ASP A 152 12.29 -4.19 -20.30
CA ASP A 152 13.67 -4.65 -20.57
C ASP A 152 14.72 -4.19 -19.54
N GLN A 153 14.29 -3.64 -18.39
CA GLN A 153 15.19 -3.28 -17.29
C GLN A 153 15.20 -4.34 -16.19
N PRO A 154 16.23 -5.20 -16.09
CA PRO A 154 16.44 -6.00 -14.89
C PRO A 154 16.86 -5.09 -13.73
N ASP A 155 16.17 -5.20 -12.60
CA ASP A 155 16.47 -4.43 -11.40
C ASP A 155 17.94 -4.61 -10.95
N GLY A 156 18.71 -3.53 -11.01
CA GLY A 156 20.04 -3.45 -10.39
C GLY A 156 21.23 -3.80 -11.29
N ALA A 157 21.44 -3.01 -12.35
CA ALA A 157 22.78 -2.78 -12.89
C ALA A 157 23.21 -1.33 -12.59
N ALA A 158 24.16 -1.16 -11.67
CA ALA A 158 24.78 0.15 -11.45
C ALA A 158 25.69 0.47 -12.64
N ASP A 159 25.37 1.52 -13.41
CA ASP A 159 26.24 2.01 -14.47
C ASP A 159 27.41 2.81 -13.86
N GLU A 160 28.51 2.11 -13.54
CA GLU A 160 29.79 2.71 -13.19
C GLU A 160 30.50 3.28 -14.44
N GLY A 161 29.86 4.24 -15.10
CA GLY A 161 30.47 5.37 -15.81
C GLY A 161 31.29 5.13 -17.08
N ASN A 162 31.37 6.19 -17.89
CA ASN A 162 32.63 6.57 -18.53
C ASN A 162 32.72 8.09 -18.74
N ALA A 163 33.94 8.59 -18.93
CA ALA A 163 34.25 10.02 -19.03
C ALA A 163 34.89 10.39 -20.37
N GLU A 164 34.52 11.56 -20.92
CA GLU A 164 35.21 12.32 -21.98
C GLU A 164 34.97 13.82 -21.65
N THR A 165 35.94 14.68 -21.29
CA THR A 165 37.26 15.07 -21.85
C THR A 165 37.15 16.18 -22.93
N GLU A 166 38.17 17.06 -22.99
CA GLU A 166 38.39 18.23 -23.90
C GLU A 166 37.75 19.57 -23.42
N ALA A 167 38.52 20.57 -22.97
CA ALA A 167 39.38 21.56 -23.69
C ALA A 167 38.56 22.75 -24.25
N ASP A 168 38.95 24.03 -24.12
CA ASP A 168 40.26 24.68 -23.85
C ASP A 168 40.11 25.85 -22.84
#